data_AF-A0A813EYQ3-F1
#
_entry.id   AF-A0A813EYQ3-F1
#
_cell.length_a   1.000
_cell.length_b   1.000
_cell.length_c   1.000
_cell.angle_alpha   90.00
_cell.angle_beta   90.00
_cell.angle_gamma   90.00
#
_symmetry.space_group_name_H-M   'P 1'
#
loop_
_entity.id
_entity.type
_entity.pdbx_description
1 polymer ?
#
loop_
_entity_poly.entity_id
_entity_poly.type
_entity_poly.pdbx_seq_one_letter_code
_entity_poly.pdbx_strand_id
1 'polypeptide(L)'
;MSYHTCVHVRVPPPITPAPVPELPPDLPPATSCNDQDPSCSGWAAIGQCTANPAFMLAKCSLSCGKCQKPAEPSPPPPAASCVDDSTYCPTWAKDGQCKSNPGYMSRACRLSCGACGSDLPSATTAGPSFGARIPNPPDVALGYSGHAWPDMSIPSTGDIHLLAIGDWGGMDGTVITDGKRAKKDYYRIIQYQGGDTEGPHTMARSRPGCEFANLVECFNTHGQPGGNAASPCYTTCGWAPGLDDKAQLLVAEQFKRRAAQVNPKLVLNVGDNFYWGGIETDCGTPMTELHPVTKHQFDSIFEGIYSGPGLDNVPWLSVLGNHDWGGRYFNAGWDQQIAYTWQSQRWLMPAPYWTLHVDFPDKGFSADFIMTDSNAHDAKDSSEDPEHNVCGALHTPSEASCAAQGGPPSVAECKTWFHNFWKTQQRWAEQRLSQSTADWQIMVTHFPCGHSASWYAKLHMQYGLDLLVTGHRHEQELWQESAMLGGLTCIVTGGGGGITSEMPPAWGVNHDSQYGFFDLTISKEKINILLINQNGDVVKTGSAHPS
;
A
#
# COMPACT_ATOMS: atom_id res chain seq x y z
N MET A 1 -9.43 -14.72 72.02
CA MET A 1 -9.37 -15.68 70.91
C MET A 1 -9.09 -14.92 69.62
N SER A 2 -8.46 -15.61 68.67
CA SER A 2 -8.00 -15.16 67.34
C SER A 2 -6.62 -14.48 67.28
N TYR A 3 -5.63 -15.35 67.12
CA TYR A 3 -4.27 -15.07 66.69
C TYR A 3 -4.22 -14.86 65.18
N HIS A 4 -3.56 -13.79 64.73
CA HIS A 4 -3.01 -13.67 63.39
C HIS A 4 -1.80 -14.58 63.23
N THR A 5 -1.72 -15.32 62.12
CA THR A 5 -0.50 -16.02 61.69
C THR A 5 -0.18 -15.64 60.26
N CYS A 6 0.92 -14.90 60.08
CA CYS A 6 1.59 -14.71 58.80
C CYS A 6 2.32 -16.00 58.41
N VAL A 7 2.14 -16.46 57.17
CA VAL A 7 2.90 -17.56 56.58
C VAL A 7 4.08 -16.97 55.79
N HIS A 8 5.31 -17.25 56.23
CA HIS A 8 6.53 -16.94 55.48
C HIS A 8 6.69 -17.92 54.31
N VAL A 9 6.65 -17.42 53.08
CA VAL A 9 7.11 -18.16 51.89
C VAL A 9 8.63 -17.98 51.78
N ARG A 10 9.38 -19.08 51.84
CA ARG A 10 10.84 -19.09 51.65
C ARG A 10 11.16 -19.05 50.15
N VAL A 11 11.97 -18.07 49.75
CA VAL A 11 12.58 -18.00 48.41
C VAL A 11 13.81 -18.91 48.38
N PRO A 12 13.98 -19.80 47.38
CA PRO A 12 15.21 -20.58 47.23
C PRO A 12 16.38 -19.70 46.74
N PRO A 13 17.63 -20.00 47.15
CA PRO A 13 18.80 -19.23 46.75
C PRO A 13 19.13 -19.42 45.26
N PRO A 14 19.82 -18.45 44.62
CA PRO A 14 20.22 -18.55 43.23
C PRO A 14 21.27 -19.65 43.02
N ILE A 15 21.07 -20.44 41.98
CA ILE A 15 21.99 -21.52 41.58
C ILE A 15 23.13 -20.88 40.78
N THR A 16 24.35 -20.91 41.30
CA THR A 16 25.55 -20.54 40.56
C THR A 16 25.93 -21.66 39.58
N PRO A 17 26.31 -21.34 38.33
CA PRO A 17 26.75 -22.37 37.39
C PRO A 17 28.12 -22.92 37.80
N ALA A 18 28.27 -24.24 37.73
CA ALA A 18 29.53 -24.94 37.98
C ALA A 18 30.58 -24.63 36.88
N PRO A 19 31.89 -24.73 37.17
CA PRO A 19 32.92 -24.51 36.16
C PRO A 19 32.91 -25.64 35.13
N VAL A 20 32.98 -25.29 33.85
CA VAL A 20 33.07 -26.23 32.73
C VAL A 20 34.48 -26.86 32.70
N PRO A 21 34.62 -28.19 32.54
CA PRO A 21 35.93 -28.80 32.35
C PRO A 21 36.52 -28.43 30.98
N GLU A 22 37.76 -27.94 30.96
CA GLU A 22 38.54 -27.74 29.74
C GLU A 22 38.86 -29.10 29.08
N LEU A 23 38.54 -29.22 27.79
CA LEU A 23 38.89 -30.38 26.96
C LEU A 23 40.23 -30.14 26.22
N PRO A 24 41.02 -31.21 26.00
CA PRO A 24 42.40 -31.12 25.51
C PRO A 24 42.49 -30.71 24.03
N PRO A 25 43.64 -30.14 23.61
CA PRO A 25 43.85 -29.70 22.24
C PRO A 25 44.17 -30.86 21.29
N ASP A 26 43.75 -30.67 20.05
CA ASP A 26 44.13 -31.38 18.82
C ASP A 26 43.61 -32.82 18.60
N LEU A 27 42.51 -32.89 17.85
CA LEU A 27 42.23 -34.00 16.93
C LEU A 27 42.27 -33.47 15.48
N PRO A 28 42.77 -34.27 14.52
CA PRO A 28 43.12 -33.80 13.18
C PRO A 28 41.89 -33.37 12.36
N PRO A 29 42.05 -32.48 11.37
CA PRO A 29 40.94 -31.98 10.57
C PRO A 29 40.29 -33.13 9.80
N ALA A 30 39.03 -33.40 10.10
CA ALA A 30 38.20 -34.29 9.29
C ALA A 30 38.05 -33.64 7.90
N THR A 31 38.65 -34.28 6.89
CA THR A 31 38.75 -33.84 5.50
C THR A 31 37.43 -33.83 4.72
N SER A 32 36.28 -33.89 5.39
CA SER A 32 34.97 -33.63 4.79
C SER A 32 33.97 -33.16 5.86
N CYS A 33 33.52 -31.91 5.78
CA CYS A 33 32.45 -31.40 6.62
C CYS A 33 31.10 -31.85 6.06
N ASN A 34 30.55 -32.96 6.57
CA ASN A 34 29.24 -33.46 6.18
C ASN A 34 28.57 -34.24 7.31
N ASP A 35 27.24 -34.24 7.30
CA ASP A 35 26.47 -35.19 8.08
C ASP A 35 26.51 -36.56 7.39
N GLN A 36 26.78 -37.59 8.17
CA GLN A 36 26.87 -38.98 7.72
C GLN A 36 25.54 -39.74 7.91
N ASP A 37 24.53 -39.09 8.50
CA ASP A 37 23.20 -39.65 8.70
C ASP A 37 22.11 -38.63 8.29
N PRO A 38 21.07 -39.03 7.53
CA PRO A 38 19.96 -38.14 7.16
C PRO A 38 19.21 -37.54 8.36
N SER A 39 19.27 -38.19 9.53
CA SER A 39 18.54 -37.80 10.74
C SER A 39 19.29 -36.73 11.55
N CYS A 40 20.51 -36.37 11.16
CA CYS A 40 21.38 -35.46 11.89
C CYS A 40 20.74 -34.10 12.18
N SER A 41 19.97 -33.56 11.23
CA SER A 41 19.25 -32.28 11.40
C SER A 41 18.16 -32.36 12.47
N GLY A 42 17.38 -33.45 12.45
CA GLY A 42 16.34 -33.72 13.45
C GLY A 42 16.93 -33.92 14.84
N TRP A 43 18.03 -34.66 14.96
CA TRP A 43 18.73 -34.85 16.23
C TRP A 43 19.37 -33.57 16.75
N ALA A 44 19.95 -32.74 15.87
CA ALA A 44 20.47 -31.44 16.25
C ALA A 44 19.36 -30.51 16.76
N ALA A 45 18.21 -30.47 16.07
CA ALA A 45 17.07 -29.63 16.44
C ALA A 45 16.47 -29.98 17.81
N ILE A 46 16.55 -31.24 18.24
CA ILE A 46 16.11 -31.67 19.57
C ILE A 46 17.23 -31.66 20.63
N GLY A 47 18.38 -31.02 20.33
CA GLY A 47 19.45 -30.75 21.29
C GLY A 47 20.49 -31.87 21.47
N GLN A 48 20.53 -32.88 20.60
CA GLN A 48 21.49 -34.00 20.72
C GLN A 48 22.95 -33.56 20.59
N CYS A 49 23.23 -32.44 19.92
CA CYS A 49 24.58 -31.89 19.82
C CYS A 49 25.19 -31.56 21.20
N THR A 50 24.35 -31.29 22.20
CA THR A 50 24.75 -31.02 23.58
C THR A 50 24.59 -32.26 24.46
N ALA A 51 23.52 -33.04 24.25
CA ALA A 51 23.21 -34.22 25.07
C ALA A 51 24.05 -35.45 24.73
N ASN A 52 24.51 -35.59 23.47
CA ASN A 52 25.34 -36.70 23.00
C ASN A 52 26.45 -36.21 22.04
N PRO A 53 27.38 -35.38 22.53
CA PRO A 53 28.34 -34.68 21.69
C PRO A 53 29.31 -35.63 21.00
N ALA A 54 29.72 -36.74 21.63
CA ALA A 54 30.67 -37.67 21.01
C ALA A 54 30.12 -38.31 19.72
N PHE A 55 28.87 -38.77 19.75
CA PHE A 55 28.21 -39.34 18.56
C PHE A 55 27.90 -38.27 17.52
N MET A 56 27.33 -37.15 17.98
CA MET A 56 26.89 -36.07 17.09
C MET A 56 28.06 -35.36 16.42
N LEU A 57 29.22 -35.23 17.06
CA LEU A 57 30.42 -34.67 16.44
C LEU A 57 31.06 -35.63 15.44
N ALA A 58 30.99 -36.94 15.69
CA ALA A 58 31.55 -37.95 14.80
C ALA A 58 30.69 -38.17 13.54
N LYS A 59 29.37 -37.97 13.64
CA LYS A 59 28.40 -38.31 12.58
C LYS A 59 27.63 -37.12 12.02
N CYS A 60 27.48 -36.04 12.76
CA CYS A 60 26.60 -34.91 12.45
C CYS A 60 27.31 -33.56 12.62
N SER A 61 28.59 -33.51 12.24
CA SER A 61 29.47 -32.35 12.48
C SER A 61 29.00 -31.08 11.77
N LEU A 62 28.30 -31.21 10.64
CA LEU A 62 27.68 -30.11 9.91
C LEU A 62 26.40 -29.63 10.63
N SER A 63 25.47 -30.53 10.95
CA SER A 63 24.22 -30.22 11.66
C SER A 63 24.45 -29.63 13.06
N CYS A 64 25.55 -30.00 13.73
CA CYS A 64 25.91 -29.44 15.03
C CYS A 64 26.71 -28.12 14.95
N GLY A 65 26.93 -27.58 13.75
CA GLY A 65 27.59 -26.29 13.53
C GLY A 65 29.08 -26.29 13.88
N LYS A 66 29.74 -27.45 13.78
CA LYS A 66 31.14 -27.62 14.23
C LYS A 66 32.14 -27.56 13.09
N CYS A 67 31.64 -27.51 11.86
CA CYS A 67 32.39 -27.18 10.66
C CYS A 67 31.47 -26.49 9.64
N GLN A 68 32.06 -25.87 8.62
CA GLN A 68 31.36 -25.31 7.47
C GLN A 68 31.90 -25.97 6.18
N LYS A 69 31.02 -26.29 5.22
CA LYS A 69 31.48 -26.72 3.89
C LYS A 69 32.08 -25.51 3.14
N PRO A 70 33.15 -25.69 2.36
CA PRO A 70 33.57 -24.68 1.38
C PRO A 70 32.40 -24.35 0.44
N ALA A 71 32.17 -23.07 0.17
CA ALA A 71 31.12 -22.63 -0.73
C ALA A 71 31.39 -23.17 -2.15
N GLU A 72 30.57 -24.13 -2.60
CA GLU A 72 30.53 -24.49 -4.01
C GLU A 72 29.93 -23.32 -4.82
N PRO A 73 30.44 -23.04 -6.03
CA PRO A 73 29.85 -22.05 -6.91
C PRO A 73 28.38 -22.41 -7.15
N SER A 74 27.50 -21.43 -6.96
CA SER A 74 26.06 -21.61 -7.06
C SER A 74 25.70 -22.23 -8.42
N PRO A 75 24.95 -23.35 -8.45
CA PRO A 75 24.46 -23.89 -9.71
C PRO A 75 23.55 -22.84 -10.38
N PRO A 76 23.50 -22.80 -11.72
CA PRO A 76 22.53 -21.96 -12.42
C PRO A 76 21.12 -22.30 -11.93
N PRO A 77 20.21 -21.31 -11.87
CA PRO A 77 18.88 -21.50 -11.31
C PRO A 77 18.19 -22.69 -12.01
N PRO A 78 17.52 -23.58 -11.27
CA PRO A 78 16.77 -24.67 -11.89
C PRO A 78 15.73 -24.06 -12.83
N ALA A 79 15.61 -24.64 -14.03
CA ALA A 79 14.57 -24.27 -14.99
C ALA A 79 13.24 -24.18 -14.25
N ALA A 80 12.67 -22.97 -14.20
CA ALA A 80 11.45 -22.71 -13.45
C ALA A 80 10.40 -23.73 -13.89
N SER A 81 9.97 -24.60 -12.97
CA SER A 81 8.76 -25.38 -13.18
C SER A 81 7.67 -24.40 -13.58
N CYS A 82 7.09 -24.56 -14.77
CA CYS A 82 6.02 -23.68 -15.18
C CYS A 82 4.80 -23.94 -14.29
N VAL A 83 4.60 -23.04 -13.34
CA VAL A 83 3.51 -23.07 -12.38
C VAL A 83 2.84 -21.71 -12.39
N ASP A 84 1.61 -21.69 -11.91
CA ASP A 84 0.95 -20.46 -11.56
C ASP A 84 1.37 -20.05 -10.14
N ASP A 85 1.69 -18.78 -9.95
CA ASP A 85 2.08 -18.17 -8.69
C ASP A 85 0.85 -17.81 -7.83
N SER A 86 -0.36 -17.91 -8.40
CA SER A 86 -1.64 -17.66 -7.74
C SER A 86 -2.64 -18.79 -8.05
N THR A 87 -3.43 -19.18 -7.04
CA THR A 87 -4.52 -20.15 -7.18
C THR A 87 -5.66 -19.63 -8.08
N TYR A 88 -5.72 -18.33 -8.36
CA TYR A 88 -6.74 -17.68 -9.19
C TYR A 88 -6.38 -17.60 -10.67
N CYS A 89 -5.13 -17.93 -11.03
CA CYS A 89 -4.68 -17.91 -12.41
C CYS A 89 -5.60 -18.68 -13.39
N PRO A 90 -6.19 -19.85 -13.04
CA PRO A 90 -7.12 -20.53 -13.94
C PRO A 90 -8.40 -19.73 -14.20
N THR A 91 -8.92 -19.03 -13.19
CA THR A 91 -10.11 -18.19 -13.30
C THR A 91 -9.81 -16.96 -14.15
N TRP A 92 -8.75 -16.22 -13.83
CA TRP A 92 -8.33 -15.07 -14.62
C TRP A 92 -8.04 -15.42 -16.09
N ALA A 93 -7.41 -16.57 -16.34
CA ALA A 93 -7.18 -17.05 -17.70
C ALA A 93 -8.49 -17.33 -18.45
N LYS A 94 -9.48 -17.94 -17.78
CA LYS A 94 -10.82 -18.19 -18.32
C LYS A 94 -11.56 -16.88 -18.64
N ASP A 95 -11.36 -15.85 -17.83
CA ASP A 95 -11.95 -14.52 -18.02
C ASP A 95 -11.23 -13.66 -19.07
N GLY A 96 -10.23 -14.25 -19.75
CA GLY A 96 -9.52 -13.62 -20.84
C GLY A 96 -8.33 -12.75 -20.41
N GLN A 97 -7.92 -12.79 -19.14
CA GLN A 97 -6.80 -11.99 -18.63
C GLN A 97 -5.49 -12.30 -19.35
N CYS A 98 -5.31 -13.50 -19.90
CA CYS A 98 -4.13 -13.79 -20.72
C CYS A 98 -4.01 -12.88 -21.96
N LYS A 99 -5.13 -12.33 -22.44
CA LYS A 99 -5.18 -11.40 -23.56
C LYS A 99 -5.28 -9.94 -23.11
N SER A 100 -6.05 -9.65 -22.07
CA SER A 100 -6.26 -8.28 -21.58
C SER A 100 -5.16 -7.80 -20.62
N ASN A 101 -4.47 -8.73 -19.94
CA ASN A 101 -3.37 -8.48 -19.02
C ASN A 101 -2.18 -9.45 -19.32
N PRO A 102 -1.64 -9.43 -20.55
CA PRO A 102 -0.60 -10.39 -20.95
C PRO A 102 0.69 -10.21 -20.14
N GLY A 103 1.01 -9.00 -19.66
CA GLY A 103 2.22 -8.71 -18.90
C GLY A 103 2.28 -9.43 -17.55
N TYR A 104 1.30 -9.21 -16.68
CA TYR A 104 1.23 -9.90 -15.39
C TYR A 104 0.97 -11.40 -15.59
N MET A 105 -0.01 -11.75 -16.44
CA MET A 105 -0.44 -13.14 -16.58
C MET A 105 0.65 -14.04 -17.19
N SER A 106 1.49 -13.54 -18.09
CA SER A 106 2.63 -14.30 -18.63
C SER A 106 3.80 -14.45 -17.64
N ARG A 107 3.77 -13.77 -16.49
CA ARG A 107 4.78 -13.90 -15.42
C ARG A 107 4.24 -14.69 -14.24
N ALA A 108 3.10 -14.26 -13.69
CA ALA A 108 2.48 -14.84 -12.51
C ALA A 108 1.57 -16.04 -12.81
N CYS A 109 0.96 -16.09 -14.01
CA CYS A 109 -0.02 -17.11 -14.40
C CYS A 109 0.43 -17.89 -15.63
N ARG A 110 1.72 -18.23 -15.65
CA ARG A 110 2.41 -18.83 -16.79
C ARG A 110 1.76 -20.14 -17.25
N LEU A 111 1.33 -20.97 -16.30
CA LEU A 111 0.72 -22.25 -16.58
C LEU A 111 -0.70 -22.05 -17.14
N SER A 112 -1.52 -21.26 -16.47
CA SER A 112 -2.91 -20.99 -16.88
C SER A 112 -3.01 -20.26 -18.21
N CYS A 113 -2.06 -19.40 -18.55
CA CYS A 113 -2.03 -18.67 -19.82
C CYS A 113 -1.24 -19.35 -20.93
N GLY A 114 -0.72 -20.56 -20.70
CA GLY A 114 0.08 -21.28 -21.69
C GLY A 114 1.38 -20.55 -22.07
N ALA A 115 1.91 -19.70 -21.19
CA ALA A 115 3.13 -18.92 -21.40
C ALA A 115 4.41 -19.68 -20.98
N CYS A 116 4.32 -20.98 -20.72
CA CYS A 116 5.41 -21.86 -20.26
C CYS A 116 6.60 -22.04 -21.23
N GLY A 117 6.65 -21.30 -22.34
CA GLY A 117 7.70 -21.44 -23.36
C GLY A 117 7.92 -20.22 -24.26
N SER A 118 7.37 -19.06 -23.91
CA SER A 118 7.62 -17.81 -24.63
C SER A 118 8.69 -17.00 -23.92
N ASP A 119 9.85 -16.82 -24.56
CA ASP A 119 10.78 -15.76 -24.18
C ASP A 119 10.02 -14.43 -24.20
N LEU A 120 9.89 -13.80 -23.03
CA LEU A 120 9.20 -12.52 -22.88
C LEU A 120 9.85 -11.50 -23.83
N PRO A 121 9.07 -10.71 -24.59
CA PRO A 121 9.65 -9.63 -25.38
C PRO A 121 10.35 -8.66 -24.43
N SER A 122 11.68 -8.61 -24.52
CA SER A 122 12.49 -7.61 -23.86
C SER A 122 12.07 -6.24 -24.40
N ALA A 123 11.39 -5.43 -23.58
CA ALA A 123 11.06 -4.06 -23.93
C ALA A 123 12.36 -3.24 -24.04
N THR A 124 12.79 -2.95 -25.26
CA THR A 124 14.03 -2.23 -25.58
C THR A 124 13.88 -0.70 -25.55
N THR A 125 12.93 -0.16 -24.80
CA THR A 125 12.94 1.27 -24.45
C THR A 125 13.63 1.42 -23.11
N ALA A 126 14.66 2.27 -23.01
CA ALA A 126 15.28 2.60 -21.73
C ALA A 126 14.19 3.10 -20.76
N GLY A 127 13.85 2.26 -19.79
CA GLY A 127 12.83 2.55 -18.79
C GLY A 127 13.37 3.43 -17.66
N PRO A 128 12.57 3.70 -16.61
CA PRO A 128 13.07 4.34 -15.41
C PRO A 128 14.27 3.56 -14.88
N SER A 129 15.33 4.28 -14.55
CA SER A 129 16.56 3.71 -13.98
C SER A 129 16.89 4.42 -12.68
N PHE A 130 17.42 3.68 -11.72
CA PHE A 130 17.81 4.25 -10.42
C PHE A 130 19.31 4.56 -10.43
N GLY A 131 19.69 5.76 -9.99
CA GLY A 131 21.07 6.22 -9.91
C GLY A 131 21.91 5.48 -8.85
N ALA A 132 21.26 4.77 -7.94
CA ALA A 132 21.90 3.93 -6.94
C ALA A 132 21.19 2.59 -6.77
N ARG A 133 21.85 1.66 -6.08
CA ARG A 133 21.26 0.37 -5.71
C ARG A 133 20.04 0.60 -4.81
N ILE A 134 18.94 -0.06 -5.14
CA ILE A 134 17.74 -0.10 -4.30
C ILE A 134 18.12 -0.64 -2.90
N PRO A 135 17.76 0.07 -1.81
CA PRO A 135 18.06 -0.38 -0.45
C PRO A 135 17.32 -1.68 -0.15
N ASN A 136 17.88 -2.50 0.73
CA ASN A 136 17.17 -3.65 1.28
C ASN A 136 15.98 -3.18 2.14
N PRO A 137 14.96 -4.04 2.38
CA PRO A 137 13.91 -3.74 3.35
C PRO A 137 14.49 -3.35 4.71
N PRO A 138 13.95 -2.33 5.39
CA PRO A 138 14.34 -1.99 6.75
C PRO A 138 13.87 -3.06 7.74
N ASP A 139 14.44 -3.11 8.94
CA ASP A 139 14.04 -4.06 9.99
C ASP A 139 12.59 -3.85 10.47
N VAL A 140 12.10 -2.61 10.38
CA VAL A 140 10.74 -2.20 10.75
C VAL A 140 10.15 -1.28 9.69
N ALA A 141 8.83 -1.27 9.53
CA ALA A 141 8.14 -0.51 8.48
C ALA A 141 8.46 0.99 8.47
N LEU A 142 8.65 1.60 9.65
CA LEU A 142 9.04 3.01 9.73
C LEU A 142 10.53 3.29 9.54
N GLY A 143 11.36 2.26 9.34
CA GLY A 143 12.81 2.41 9.27
C GLY A 143 13.31 3.25 8.10
N TYR A 144 12.50 3.42 7.06
CA TYR A 144 12.80 4.31 5.92
C TYR A 144 12.17 5.70 6.03
N SER A 145 11.41 5.97 7.09
CA SER A 145 10.69 7.25 7.24
C SER A 145 11.62 8.45 7.18
N GLY A 146 11.29 9.43 6.34
CA GLY A 146 12.05 10.66 6.17
C GLY A 146 13.32 10.55 5.34
N HIS A 147 13.55 9.42 4.67
CA HIS A 147 14.69 9.22 3.78
C HIS A 147 14.31 9.46 2.32
N ALA A 148 15.33 9.81 1.52
CA ALA A 148 15.20 9.92 0.07
C ALA A 148 15.42 8.54 -0.57
N TRP A 149 14.48 8.11 -1.40
CA TRP A 149 14.65 6.98 -2.30
C TRP A 149 15.77 7.25 -3.30
N PRO A 150 16.48 6.23 -3.82
CA PRO A 150 17.46 6.43 -4.88
C PRO A 150 16.90 7.26 -6.03
N ASP A 151 17.64 8.28 -6.44
CA ASP A 151 17.30 9.17 -7.54
C ASP A 151 16.93 8.36 -8.78
N MET A 152 15.90 8.81 -9.48
CA MET A 152 15.40 8.14 -10.68
C MET A 152 15.71 8.98 -11.91
N SER A 153 16.22 8.36 -12.97
CA SER A 153 16.36 9.01 -14.27
C SER A 153 15.39 8.38 -15.27
N ILE A 154 14.55 9.22 -15.90
CA ILE A 154 13.54 8.79 -16.86
C ILE A 154 13.78 9.47 -18.21
N PRO A 155 14.45 8.79 -19.16
CA PRO A 155 14.55 9.29 -20.53
C PRO A 155 13.18 9.27 -21.23
N SER A 156 12.93 10.27 -22.06
CA SER A 156 11.68 10.38 -22.82
C SER A 156 11.80 11.35 -23.99
N THR A 157 11.53 10.87 -25.19
CA THR A 157 11.46 11.69 -26.39
C THR A 157 10.12 12.44 -26.50
N GLY A 158 9.03 11.87 -25.98
CA GLY A 158 7.69 12.45 -25.97
C GLY A 158 7.42 13.31 -24.73
N ASP A 159 6.20 13.82 -24.62
CA ASP A 159 5.76 14.56 -23.44
C ASP A 159 5.85 13.69 -22.16
N ILE A 160 6.08 14.33 -21.02
CA ILE A 160 6.14 13.65 -19.73
C ILE A 160 4.76 13.71 -19.11
N HIS A 161 4.08 12.56 -19.04
CA HIS A 161 2.79 12.43 -18.38
C HIS A 161 2.96 11.79 -17.01
N LEU A 162 2.36 12.38 -15.98
CA LEU A 162 2.15 11.79 -14.67
C LEU A 162 0.64 11.58 -14.51
N LEU A 163 0.19 10.37 -14.19
CA LEU A 163 -1.20 10.16 -13.82
C LEU A 163 -1.33 10.32 -12.30
N ALA A 164 -2.46 10.81 -11.81
CA ALA A 164 -2.74 10.87 -10.37
C ALA A 164 -4.10 10.27 -10.04
N ILE A 165 -4.15 9.44 -8.99
CA ILE A 165 -5.34 8.70 -8.54
C ILE A 165 -5.26 8.45 -7.03
N GLY A 166 -6.40 8.30 -6.35
CA GLY A 166 -6.52 7.91 -4.95
C GLY A 166 -7.84 7.20 -4.71
N ASP A 167 -8.05 6.67 -3.51
CA ASP A 167 -9.37 6.24 -3.05
C ASP A 167 -10.01 5.20 -4.01
N TRP A 168 -9.20 4.21 -4.43
CA TRP A 168 -9.57 3.30 -5.51
C TRP A 168 -9.84 1.86 -5.07
N GLY A 169 -9.21 1.31 -4.03
CA GLY A 169 -9.23 -0.15 -3.79
C GLY A 169 -10.46 -0.69 -3.07
N GLY A 170 -11.63 -0.61 -3.69
CA GLY A 170 -12.89 -1.09 -3.12
C GLY A 170 -13.16 -2.58 -3.29
N MET A 171 -12.48 -3.24 -4.23
CA MET A 171 -12.72 -4.64 -4.61
C MET A 171 -12.45 -5.66 -3.51
N ASP A 172 -13.19 -6.78 -3.52
CA ASP A 172 -12.95 -7.89 -2.61
C ASP A 172 -11.55 -8.49 -2.83
N GLY A 173 -10.79 -8.53 -1.74
CA GLY A 173 -9.53 -9.23 -1.63
C GLY A 173 -9.48 -10.03 -0.33
N THR A 174 -10.63 -10.43 0.20
CA THR A 174 -10.71 -11.24 1.42
C THR A 174 -10.26 -12.68 1.15
N VAL A 175 -9.23 -13.13 1.88
CA VAL A 175 -8.82 -14.54 1.89
C VAL A 175 -9.56 -15.31 2.99
N ILE A 176 -10.44 -16.25 2.61
CA ILE A 176 -11.10 -17.17 3.56
C ILE A 176 -10.29 -18.47 3.69
N THR A 177 -9.13 -18.47 4.36
CA THR A 177 -8.30 -19.69 4.45
C THR A 177 -8.55 -20.60 5.65
N ASP A 178 -9.06 -20.08 6.77
CA ASP A 178 -8.84 -20.81 8.04
C ASP A 178 -10.09 -21.30 8.76
N GLY A 179 -11.30 -21.04 8.25
CA GLY A 179 -12.57 -21.43 8.91
C GLY A 179 -12.80 -20.81 10.32
N LYS A 180 -11.77 -20.21 10.93
CA LYS A 180 -11.77 -19.53 12.24
C LYS A 180 -12.15 -18.06 12.15
N ARG A 181 -12.03 -17.44 10.96
CA ARG A 181 -12.53 -16.10 10.64
C ARG A 181 -13.91 -16.13 9.97
N ALA A 182 -14.74 -17.09 10.39
CA ALA A 182 -16.20 -17.06 10.20
C ALA A 182 -16.89 -16.24 11.30
N LYS A 183 -16.18 -15.31 11.97
CA LYS A 183 -16.84 -14.33 12.82
C LYS A 183 -17.47 -13.29 11.91
N LYS A 184 -18.76 -13.10 12.13
CA LYS A 184 -19.72 -12.21 11.47
C LYS A 184 -19.37 -10.71 11.60
N ASP A 185 -18.17 -10.40 12.09
CA ASP A 185 -17.79 -9.13 12.68
C ASP A 185 -16.48 -8.67 12.03
N TYR A 186 -16.63 -7.72 11.10
CA TYR A 186 -15.76 -6.56 10.91
C TYR A 186 -14.37 -6.70 10.26
N TYR A 187 -14.10 -7.70 9.42
CA TYR A 187 -12.81 -7.75 8.67
C TYR A 187 -12.94 -8.10 7.19
N ARG A 188 -14.11 -7.89 6.58
CA ARG A 188 -14.27 -8.13 5.15
C ARG A 188 -14.44 -6.81 4.41
N ILE A 189 -13.77 -6.66 3.27
CA ILE A 189 -14.07 -5.61 2.28
C ILE A 189 -15.56 -5.65 1.84
N ILE A 190 -16.19 -6.81 2.00
CA ILE A 190 -17.60 -7.09 1.72
C ILE A 190 -18.53 -6.37 2.72
N GLN A 191 -19.15 -5.26 2.30
CA GLN A 191 -20.08 -4.47 3.11
C GLN A 191 -21.58 -4.76 2.86
N TYR A 192 -21.91 -5.50 1.80
CA TYR A 192 -23.28 -5.75 1.36
C TYR A 192 -23.43 -7.16 0.78
N GLN A 193 -24.67 -7.63 0.68
CA GLN A 193 -24.99 -8.95 0.15
C GLN A 193 -24.56 -9.05 -1.33
N GLY A 194 -23.79 -10.09 -1.67
CA GLY A 194 -23.22 -10.27 -3.01
C GLY A 194 -21.87 -9.56 -3.21
N GLY A 195 -21.41 -8.78 -2.22
CA GLY A 195 -20.06 -8.22 -2.26
C GLY A 195 -18.94 -9.26 -2.15
N ASP A 196 -19.27 -10.53 -1.84
CA ASP A 196 -18.37 -11.69 -1.82
C ASP A 196 -18.34 -12.47 -3.14
N THR A 197 -19.11 -12.04 -4.14
CA THR A 197 -19.14 -12.64 -5.48
C THR A 197 -18.35 -11.79 -6.45
N GLU A 198 -17.65 -12.42 -7.40
CA GLU A 198 -16.96 -11.70 -8.50
C GLU A 198 -17.92 -10.69 -9.14
N GLY A 199 -17.67 -9.42 -8.88
CA GLY A 199 -18.66 -8.38 -9.08
C GLY A 199 -18.10 -7.05 -8.58
N PRO A 200 -18.83 -5.95 -8.75
CA PRO A 200 -18.18 -4.67 -8.61
C PRO A 200 -18.32 -4.20 -7.16
N HIS A 201 -17.20 -3.94 -6.49
CA HIS A 201 -17.17 -3.60 -5.08
C HIS A 201 -16.66 -2.17 -4.88
N THR A 202 -17.60 -1.25 -4.87
CA THR A 202 -17.40 0.10 -4.32
C THR A 202 -17.94 0.08 -2.89
N MET A 203 -17.13 0.50 -1.93
CA MET A 203 -17.55 0.68 -0.54
C MET A 203 -18.69 1.71 -0.47
N ALA A 204 -19.78 1.38 0.22
CA ALA A 204 -20.85 2.34 0.44
C ALA A 204 -20.43 3.35 1.51
N ARG A 205 -20.72 4.63 1.31
CA ARG A 205 -20.59 5.69 2.32
C ARG A 205 -21.78 6.61 2.28
N SER A 206 -22.15 7.17 3.43
CA SER A 206 -23.19 8.20 3.49
C SER A 206 -22.94 9.34 2.51
N ARG A 207 -24.02 9.89 1.96
CA ARG A 207 -24.06 11.13 1.17
C ARG A 207 -24.91 12.18 1.87
N PRO A 208 -24.81 13.47 1.54
CA PRO A 208 -25.72 14.48 2.07
C PRO A 208 -27.19 14.09 1.89
N GLY A 209 -27.89 13.85 3.00
CA GLY A 209 -29.29 13.42 3.02
C GLY A 209 -29.52 11.91 2.95
N CYS A 210 -28.49 11.10 2.71
CA CYS A 210 -28.58 9.64 2.68
C CYS A 210 -27.58 8.98 3.65
N GLU A 211 -28.13 8.41 4.72
CA GLU A 211 -27.37 7.65 5.70
C GLU A 211 -26.72 6.40 5.10
N PHE A 212 -25.59 5.96 5.71
CA PHE A 212 -24.83 4.78 5.28
C PHE A 212 -25.72 3.55 5.07
N ALA A 213 -26.62 3.25 6.02
CA ALA A 213 -27.52 2.10 5.94
C ALA A 213 -28.45 2.13 4.72
N ASN A 214 -28.90 3.32 4.29
CA ASN A 214 -29.75 3.46 3.11
C ASN A 214 -28.96 3.18 1.83
N LEU A 215 -27.71 3.67 1.74
CA LEU A 215 -26.89 3.41 0.56
C LEU A 215 -26.49 1.93 0.49
N VAL A 216 -26.13 1.30 1.61
CA VAL A 216 -25.91 -0.16 1.68
C VAL A 216 -27.14 -0.93 1.17
N GLU A 217 -28.35 -0.50 1.55
CA GLU A 217 -29.57 -1.12 1.04
C GLU A 217 -29.73 -0.95 -0.48
N CYS A 218 -29.29 0.19 -1.04
CA CYS A 218 -29.26 0.38 -2.49
C CYS A 218 -28.29 -0.58 -3.19
N PHE A 219 -27.14 -0.88 -2.58
CA PHE A 219 -26.26 -1.94 -3.07
C PHE A 219 -26.92 -3.32 -2.99
N ASN A 220 -27.47 -3.69 -1.83
CA ASN A 220 -28.14 -4.99 -1.62
C ASN A 220 -29.29 -5.23 -2.61
N THR A 221 -30.03 -4.19 -2.97
CA THR A 221 -31.20 -4.26 -3.84
C THR A 221 -30.87 -3.98 -5.31
N HIS A 222 -29.62 -3.62 -5.63
CA HIS A 222 -29.26 -2.99 -6.89
C HIS A 222 -30.27 -1.88 -7.27
N GLY A 223 -30.59 -1.04 -6.27
CA GLY A 223 -31.58 0.03 -6.20
C GLY A 223 -32.95 -0.23 -6.80
N GLN A 224 -33.32 -1.49 -6.94
CA GLN A 224 -34.71 -1.89 -7.12
C GLN A 224 -35.53 -1.49 -5.88
N PRO A 225 -36.79 -1.10 -6.07
CA PRO A 225 -37.84 -1.66 -5.21
C PRO A 225 -38.87 -2.31 -6.12
N GLY A 226 -38.44 -3.21 -7.00
CA GLY A 226 -39.22 -3.45 -8.23
C GLY A 226 -39.34 -2.18 -9.08
N GLY A 227 -38.23 -1.48 -9.33
CA GLY A 227 -38.08 -0.59 -10.49
C GLY A 227 -38.88 0.72 -10.54
N ASN A 228 -39.17 1.41 -9.44
CA ASN A 228 -39.74 2.77 -9.49
C ASN A 228 -38.70 3.88 -9.19
N ALA A 229 -38.80 5.00 -9.90
CA ALA A 229 -37.94 6.18 -9.74
C ALA A 229 -38.19 6.99 -8.46
N ALA A 230 -39.14 6.57 -7.62
CA ALA A 230 -39.47 7.20 -6.33
C ALA A 230 -38.78 6.51 -5.13
N SER A 231 -37.93 5.50 -5.37
CA SER A 231 -37.12 4.86 -4.35
C SER A 231 -36.21 5.89 -3.65
N PRO A 232 -36.01 5.79 -2.31
CA PRO A 232 -35.00 6.56 -1.60
C PRO A 232 -33.60 6.42 -2.21
N CYS A 233 -33.31 5.29 -2.87
CA CYS A 233 -32.05 5.08 -3.59
C CYS A 233 -31.78 6.15 -4.63
N TYR A 234 -32.77 6.47 -5.47
CA TYR A 234 -32.58 7.43 -6.56
C TYR A 234 -32.81 8.87 -6.11
N THR A 235 -33.80 9.08 -5.25
CA THR A 235 -34.26 10.42 -4.86
C THR A 235 -33.45 11.03 -3.74
N THR A 236 -33.09 10.25 -2.73
CA THR A 236 -32.39 10.71 -1.53
C THR A 236 -30.91 10.37 -1.57
N CYS A 237 -30.56 9.15 -1.96
CA CYS A 237 -29.18 8.68 -2.01
C CYS A 237 -28.48 9.00 -3.33
N GLY A 238 -29.23 9.37 -4.37
CA GLY A 238 -28.71 9.61 -5.70
C GLY A 238 -27.88 8.44 -6.24
N TRP A 239 -28.24 7.22 -5.83
CA TRP A 239 -27.59 5.99 -6.26
C TRP A 239 -27.71 5.84 -7.79
N ALA A 240 -26.57 5.59 -8.42
CA ALA A 240 -26.45 5.50 -9.87
C ALA A 240 -26.10 4.07 -10.31
N PRO A 241 -27.08 3.26 -10.75
CA PRO A 241 -26.82 1.90 -11.23
C PRO A 241 -25.82 1.90 -12.37
N GLY A 242 -24.86 0.98 -12.32
CA GLY A 242 -23.78 0.86 -13.30
C GLY A 242 -22.62 1.81 -13.04
N LEU A 243 -22.81 2.90 -12.27
CA LEU A 243 -21.76 3.86 -11.90
C LEU A 243 -21.29 3.59 -10.47
N ASP A 244 -22.18 3.66 -9.49
CA ASP A 244 -21.85 3.52 -8.07
C ASP A 244 -21.44 2.09 -7.71
N ASP A 245 -22.00 1.08 -8.36
CA ASP A 245 -21.61 -0.30 -8.14
C ASP A 245 -20.27 -0.62 -8.80
N LYS A 246 -19.90 0.07 -9.89
CA LYS A 246 -18.72 -0.22 -10.75
C LYS A 246 -17.67 0.89 -10.79
N ALA A 247 -17.65 1.80 -9.81
CA ALA A 247 -16.88 3.04 -9.92
C ALA A 247 -15.39 2.77 -10.17
N GLN A 248 -14.75 1.91 -9.37
CA GLN A 248 -13.34 1.56 -9.54
C GLN A 248 -13.07 0.98 -10.94
N LEU A 249 -13.91 0.06 -11.42
CA LEU A 249 -13.72 -0.60 -12.71
C LEU A 249 -13.86 0.38 -13.89
N LEU A 250 -14.83 1.30 -13.82
CA LEU A 250 -15.04 2.33 -14.84
C LEU A 250 -13.86 3.31 -14.88
N VAL A 251 -13.43 3.79 -13.71
CA VAL A 251 -12.25 4.68 -13.61
C VAL A 251 -11.01 3.96 -14.11
N ALA A 252 -10.78 2.71 -13.69
CA ALA A 252 -9.63 1.91 -14.13
C ALA A 252 -9.63 1.63 -15.63
N GLU A 253 -10.80 1.44 -16.26
CA GLU A 253 -10.91 1.29 -17.70
C GLU A 253 -10.39 2.54 -18.43
N GLN A 254 -10.82 3.72 -18.01
CA GLN A 254 -10.37 4.98 -18.62
C GLN A 254 -8.91 5.30 -18.27
N PHE A 255 -8.47 4.96 -17.05
CA PHE A 255 -7.07 5.08 -16.62
C PHE A 255 -6.14 4.25 -17.52
N LYS A 256 -6.50 2.99 -17.79
CA LYS A 256 -5.77 2.11 -18.73
C LYS A 256 -5.78 2.64 -20.16
N ARG A 257 -6.93 3.10 -20.65
CA ARG A 257 -7.04 3.68 -22.00
C ARG A 257 -6.16 4.92 -22.13
N ARG A 258 -6.17 5.81 -21.13
CA ARG A 258 -5.32 6.99 -21.13
C ARG A 258 -3.85 6.61 -21.07
N ALA A 259 -3.47 5.69 -20.19
CA ALA A 259 -2.09 5.24 -20.06
C ALA A 259 -1.56 4.61 -21.37
N ALA A 260 -2.38 3.82 -22.07
CA ALA A 260 -2.02 3.26 -23.37
C ALA A 260 -1.80 4.34 -24.44
N GLN A 261 -2.47 5.49 -24.34
CA GLN A 261 -2.31 6.62 -25.27
C GLN A 261 -1.08 7.48 -24.95
N VAL A 262 -0.86 7.77 -23.67
CA VAL A 262 0.14 8.79 -23.26
C VAL A 262 1.44 8.20 -22.72
N ASN A 263 1.48 6.89 -22.45
CA ASN A 263 2.62 6.17 -21.90
C ASN A 263 3.25 6.91 -20.70
N PRO A 264 2.50 7.06 -19.59
CA PRO A 264 2.88 7.87 -18.44
C PRO A 264 4.19 7.38 -17.83
N LYS A 265 4.92 8.31 -17.22
CA LYS A 265 6.23 8.06 -16.63
C LYS A 265 6.14 7.69 -15.16
N LEU A 266 5.13 8.22 -14.47
CA LEU A 266 4.85 7.95 -13.07
C LEU A 266 3.35 7.94 -12.83
N VAL A 267 2.93 7.26 -11.77
CA VAL A 267 1.61 7.41 -11.15
C VAL A 267 1.81 7.99 -9.74
N LEU A 268 1.08 9.06 -9.43
CA LEU A 268 0.98 9.64 -8.10
C LEU A 268 -0.25 9.07 -7.42
N ASN A 269 -0.04 8.28 -6.38
CA ASN A 269 -1.10 7.58 -5.66
C ASN A 269 -1.29 8.20 -4.26
N VAL A 270 -2.44 8.82 -4.03
CA VAL A 270 -2.69 9.67 -2.84
C VAL A 270 -3.28 8.92 -1.64
N GLY A 271 -3.26 7.58 -1.63
CA GLY A 271 -3.70 6.77 -0.50
C GLY A 271 -5.17 6.38 -0.55
N ASP A 272 -5.62 5.72 0.52
CA ASP A 272 -6.82 4.88 0.56
C ASP A 272 -6.78 3.83 -0.55
N ASN A 273 -5.66 3.09 -0.52
CA ASN A 273 -5.29 2.10 -1.51
C ASN A 273 -6.15 0.85 -1.40
N PHE A 274 -6.60 0.49 -0.19
CA PHE A 274 -7.42 -0.68 0.08
C PHE A 274 -8.53 -0.35 1.10
N TYR A 275 -9.77 -0.32 0.63
CA TYR A 275 -10.96 -0.19 1.47
C TYR A 275 -11.38 -1.55 2.02
N TRP A 276 -12.13 -1.62 3.12
CA TRP A 276 -12.56 -0.48 3.94
C TRP A 276 -11.60 -0.19 5.10
N GLY A 277 -10.53 -0.98 5.29
CA GLY A 277 -9.61 -0.86 6.42
C GLY A 277 -8.22 -1.40 6.13
N GLY A 278 -7.73 -1.20 4.92
CA GLY A 278 -6.37 -1.55 4.53
C GLY A 278 -6.21 -3.03 4.21
N ILE A 279 -5.02 -3.55 4.51
CA ILE A 279 -4.73 -4.98 4.35
C ILE A 279 -5.36 -5.76 5.52
N GLU A 280 -6.10 -6.83 5.23
CA GLU A 280 -6.91 -7.63 6.18
C GLU A 280 -6.06 -8.57 7.08
N THR A 281 -4.95 -8.04 7.58
CA THR A 281 -4.10 -8.65 8.59
C THR A 281 -3.76 -7.61 9.64
N ASP A 282 -3.27 -8.05 10.79
CA ASP A 282 -2.70 -7.13 11.76
C ASP A 282 -1.29 -6.69 11.32
N CYS A 283 -0.92 -5.46 11.68
CA CYS A 283 0.46 -5.00 11.61
C CYS A 283 1.41 -5.94 12.39
N GLY A 284 2.66 -6.07 11.95
CA GLY A 284 3.68 -6.85 12.65
C GLY A 284 4.37 -7.91 11.81
N THR A 285 3.93 -8.13 10.56
CA THR A 285 4.63 -9.08 9.68
C THR A 285 6.01 -8.52 9.32
N PRO A 286 7.10 -9.31 9.38
CA PRO A 286 8.44 -8.82 9.07
C PRO A 286 8.51 -8.19 7.67
N MET A 287 9.28 -7.11 7.54
CA MET A 287 9.44 -6.38 6.26
C MET A 287 10.07 -7.19 5.13
N THR A 288 10.75 -8.29 5.46
CA THR A 288 11.33 -9.23 4.51
C THR A 288 10.33 -10.29 4.02
N GLU A 289 9.13 -10.32 4.58
CA GLU A 289 8.09 -11.30 4.29
C GLU A 289 6.85 -10.59 3.74
N LEU A 290 6.10 -11.31 2.90
CA LEU A 290 4.81 -10.85 2.40
C LEU A 290 3.72 -11.78 2.94
N HIS A 291 2.82 -11.22 3.74
CA HIS A 291 1.69 -11.97 4.27
C HIS A 291 0.78 -12.46 3.12
N PRO A 292 0.25 -13.69 3.16
CA PRO A 292 -0.57 -14.24 2.08
C PRO A 292 -1.80 -13.39 1.72
N VAL A 293 -2.44 -12.78 2.74
CA VAL A 293 -3.55 -11.83 2.55
C VAL A 293 -3.10 -10.60 1.76
N THR A 294 -1.94 -10.04 2.10
CA THR A 294 -1.34 -8.91 1.37
C THR A 294 -1.16 -9.28 -0.10
N LYS A 295 -0.52 -10.43 -0.38
CA LYS A 295 -0.33 -10.89 -1.76
C LYS A 295 -1.66 -10.97 -2.50
N HIS A 296 -2.68 -11.57 -1.89
CA HIS A 296 -3.99 -11.70 -2.51
C HIS A 296 -4.67 -10.34 -2.78
N GLN A 297 -4.71 -9.42 -1.80
CA GLN A 297 -5.31 -8.10 -1.99
C GLN A 297 -4.59 -7.30 -3.08
N PHE A 298 -3.26 -7.29 -3.09
CA PHE A 298 -2.50 -6.64 -4.15
C PHE A 298 -2.74 -7.29 -5.52
N ASP A 299 -2.75 -8.62 -5.61
CA ASP A 299 -3.02 -9.32 -6.86
C ASP A 299 -4.42 -9.00 -7.40
N SER A 300 -5.44 -9.02 -6.54
CA SER A 300 -6.84 -8.79 -6.94
C SER A 300 -7.14 -7.32 -7.22
N ILE A 301 -6.75 -6.42 -6.32
CA ILE A 301 -7.24 -5.04 -6.27
C ILE A 301 -6.33 -4.08 -7.03
N PHE A 302 -5.03 -4.40 -7.13
CA PHE A 302 -4.02 -3.56 -7.77
C PHE A 302 -3.50 -4.16 -9.09
N GLU A 303 -2.85 -5.32 -9.05
CA GLU A 303 -2.19 -5.92 -10.22
C GLU A 303 -3.21 -6.42 -11.27
N GLY A 304 -4.32 -7.00 -10.82
CA GLY A 304 -5.42 -7.45 -11.67
C GLY A 304 -6.17 -6.31 -12.38
N ILE A 305 -6.15 -5.09 -11.82
CA ILE A 305 -6.93 -3.96 -12.33
C ILE A 305 -6.10 -2.96 -13.13
N TYR A 306 -4.96 -2.54 -12.59
CA TYR A 306 -4.13 -1.46 -13.11
C TYR A 306 -2.91 -1.97 -13.86
N SER A 307 -3.16 -2.80 -14.87
CA SER A 307 -2.16 -3.41 -15.74
C SER A 307 -2.53 -3.21 -17.21
N GLY A 308 -1.57 -3.44 -18.10
CA GLY A 308 -1.71 -3.31 -19.54
C GLY A 308 -0.78 -2.26 -20.16
N PRO A 309 -0.98 -1.95 -21.46
CA PRO A 309 -0.12 -1.05 -22.21
C PRO A 309 0.04 0.31 -21.52
N GLY A 310 1.28 0.71 -21.29
CA GLY A 310 1.61 1.97 -20.62
C GLY A 310 1.47 1.97 -19.09
N LEU A 311 1.17 0.83 -18.44
CA LEU A 311 1.10 0.74 -16.95
C LEU A 311 1.97 -0.37 -16.34
N ASP A 312 2.24 -1.46 -17.06
CA ASP A 312 2.90 -2.66 -16.51
C ASP A 312 4.24 -2.41 -15.79
N ASN A 313 4.97 -1.35 -16.16
CA ASN A 313 6.27 -1.00 -15.60
C ASN A 313 6.37 0.48 -15.17
N VAL A 314 5.23 1.14 -14.97
CA VAL A 314 5.22 2.55 -14.54
C VAL A 314 5.27 2.61 -13.02
N PRO A 315 6.23 3.30 -12.39
CA PRO A 315 6.28 3.44 -10.94
C PRO A 315 5.06 4.17 -10.36
N TRP A 316 4.50 3.63 -9.28
CA TRP A 316 3.40 4.17 -8.47
C TRP A 316 3.96 4.70 -7.17
N LEU A 317 4.17 6.01 -7.10
CA LEU A 317 4.61 6.71 -5.90
C LEU A 317 3.40 6.84 -4.98
N SER A 318 3.40 6.12 -3.85
CA SER A 318 2.21 5.98 -3.01
C SER A 318 2.41 6.55 -1.61
N VAL A 319 1.30 7.00 -1.02
CA VAL A 319 1.14 7.31 0.42
C VAL A 319 0.04 6.45 1.03
N LEU A 320 -0.05 6.47 2.37
CA LEU A 320 -1.13 5.85 3.13
C LEU A 320 -2.25 6.87 3.38
N GLY A 321 -3.48 6.46 3.13
CA GLY A 321 -4.68 7.15 3.60
C GLY A 321 -5.20 6.60 4.93
N ASN A 322 -6.31 7.14 5.43
CA ASN A 322 -6.82 6.75 6.74
C ASN A 322 -7.37 5.33 6.73
N HIS A 323 -7.95 4.88 5.61
CA HIS A 323 -8.40 3.50 5.47
C HIS A 323 -7.22 2.53 5.42
N ASP A 324 -6.07 2.93 4.86
CA ASP A 324 -4.87 2.10 4.83
C ASP A 324 -4.33 1.81 6.24
N TRP A 325 -4.44 2.77 7.15
CA TRP A 325 -4.14 2.59 8.58
C TRP A 325 -5.19 1.79 9.35
N GLY A 326 -6.36 1.55 8.73
CA GLY A 326 -7.46 0.73 9.25
C GLY A 326 -8.80 1.46 9.34
N GLY A 327 -8.85 2.77 9.09
CA GLY A 327 -10.07 3.59 9.00
C GLY A 327 -10.78 3.85 10.33
N ARG A 328 -10.92 2.84 11.19
CA ARG A 328 -11.54 2.94 12.53
C ARG A 328 -10.78 2.21 13.65
N TYR A 329 -9.62 1.67 13.32
CA TYR A 329 -8.67 0.99 14.18
C TYR A 329 -7.28 1.17 13.57
N PHE A 330 -6.22 1.12 14.39
CA PHE A 330 -4.86 1.45 13.91
C PHE A 330 -4.01 0.22 13.60
N ASN A 331 -4.48 -0.97 13.99
CA ASN A 331 -3.69 -2.21 13.92
C ASN A 331 -3.85 -2.98 12.60
N ALA A 332 -4.42 -2.38 11.56
CA ALA A 332 -4.44 -2.97 10.22
C ALA A 332 -3.04 -3.18 9.65
N GLY A 333 -2.92 -3.96 8.56
CA GLY A 333 -1.66 -4.33 7.93
C GLY A 333 -1.03 -3.23 7.06
N TRP A 334 -1.00 -1.99 7.52
CA TRP A 334 -0.41 -0.85 6.79
C TRP A 334 1.08 -1.05 6.49
N ASP A 335 1.80 -1.74 7.38
CA ASP A 335 3.20 -2.13 7.25
C ASP A 335 3.44 -3.03 6.02
N GLN A 336 2.45 -3.85 5.69
CA GLN A 336 2.53 -4.76 4.55
C GLN A 336 2.37 -4.07 3.20
N GLN A 337 1.70 -2.92 3.15
CA GLN A 337 1.73 -2.08 1.94
C GLN A 337 3.12 -1.46 1.73
N ILE A 338 3.84 -1.16 2.81
CA ILE A 338 5.22 -0.68 2.75
C ILE A 338 6.16 -1.82 2.31
N ALA A 339 6.01 -3.01 2.91
CA ALA A 339 6.80 -4.20 2.57
C ALA A 339 6.67 -4.59 1.10
N TYR A 340 5.49 -4.37 0.50
CA TYR A 340 5.24 -4.65 -0.91
C TYR A 340 6.14 -3.86 -1.88
N THR A 341 6.74 -2.74 -1.44
CA THR A 341 7.76 -1.99 -2.20
C THR A 341 8.90 -2.88 -2.67
N TRP A 342 9.31 -3.85 -1.85
CA TRP A 342 10.42 -4.76 -2.17
C TRP A 342 9.97 -6.04 -2.89
N GLN A 343 8.66 -6.22 -3.08
CA GLN A 343 8.07 -7.36 -3.79
C GLN A 343 7.54 -6.96 -5.18
N SER A 344 7.35 -5.67 -5.43
CA SER A 344 6.87 -5.12 -6.69
C SER A 344 7.98 -4.46 -7.49
N GLN A 345 7.84 -4.44 -8.81
CA GLN A 345 8.68 -3.65 -9.71
C GLN A 345 8.12 -2.24 -9.95
N ARG A 346 6.90 -1.98 -9.50
CA ARG A 346 6.17 -0.75 -9.82
C ARG A 346 5.51 -0.08 -8.62
N TRP A 347 5.25 -0.79 -7.54
CA TRP A 347 4.76 -0.18 -6.30
C TRP A 347 5.92 0.44 -5.51
N LEU A 348 5.84 1.74 -5.22
CA LEU A 348 6.86 2.46 -4.46
C LEU A 348 6.24 3.21 -3.28
N MET A 349 6.40 2.64 -2.08
CA MET A 349 5.99 3.22 -0.81
C MET A 349 6.90 2.72 0.32
N PRO A 350 8.17 3.14 0.35
CA PRO A 350 9.15 2.58 1.28
C PRO A 350 8.93 2.99 2.75
N ALA A 351 8.08 3.99 3.01
CA ALA A 351 7.66 4.46 4.33
C ALA A 351 6.38 5.31 4.20
N PRO A 352 5.72 5.69 5.32
CA PRO A 352 4.60 6.63 5.27
C PRO A 352 4.98 8.03 4.76
N TYR A 353 6.24 8.44 4.94
CA TYR A 353 6.76 9.68 4.37
C TYR A 353 8.22 9.54 3.93
N TRP A 354 8.53 10.08 2.76
CA TRP A 354 9.78 9.87 2.03
C TRP A 354 9.88 10.85 0.85
N THR A 355 11.05 10.96 0.23
CA THR A 355 11.21 11.78 -0.99
C THR A 355 11.77 10.97 -2.16
N LEU A 356 11.54 11.45 -3.38
CA LEU A 356 12.18 10.95 -4.59
C LEU A 356 12.60 12.13 -5.48
N HIS A 357 13.87 12.15 -5.89
CA HIS A 357 14.34 13.02 -6.95
C HIS A 357 14.19 12.31 -8.30
N VAL A 358 13.67 13.01 -9.31
CA VAL A 358 13.52 12.47 -10.67
C VAL A 358 14.12 13.41 -11.71
N ASP A 359 15.10 12.90 -12.45
CA ASP A 359 15.70 13.56 -13.61
C ASP A 359 14.97 13.20 -14.91
N PHE A 360 14.63 14.22 -15.71
CA PHE A 360 14.14 14.07 -17.08
C PHE A 360 15.21 14.58 -18.08
N PRO A 361 16.28 13.81 -18.33
CA PRO A 361 17.48 14.30 -19.01
C PRO A 361 17.20 14.82 -20.43
N ASP A 362 16.35 14.12 -21.19
CA ASP A 362 15.99 14.52 -22.56
C ASP A 362 15.14 15.81 -22.62
N LYS A 363 14.58 16.23 -21.48
CA LYS A 363 13.77 17.45 -21.34
C LYS A 363 14.49 18.56 -20.58
N GLY A 364 15.66 18.29 -19.98
CA GLY A 364 16.49 19.29 -19.32
C GLY A 364 15.89 19.88 -18.04
N PHE A 365 15.15 19.07 -17.28
CA PHE A 365 14.62 19.46 -15.97
C PHE A 365 14.55 18.29 -14.99
N SER A 366 14.41 18.59 -13.70
CA SER A 366 14.18 17.60 -12.64
C SER A 366 13.01 17.99 -11.73
N ALA A 367 12.48 17.01 -10.99
CA ALA A 367 11.39 17.19 -10.04
C ALA A 367 11.66 16.43 -8.74
N ASP A 368 11.44 17.08 -7.61
CA ASP A 368 11.39 16.46 -6.29
C ASP A 368 9.93 16.13 -5.92
N PHE A 369 9.70 14.88 -5.55
CA PHE A 369 8.44 14.40 -4.99
C PHE A 369 8.56 14.26 -3.48
N ILE A 370 7.69 14.95 -2.74
CA ILE A 370 7.64 14.95 -1.28
C ILE A 370 6.38 14.21 -0.86
N MET A 371 6.56 12.97 -0.38
CA MET A 371 5.46 12.06 -0.02
C MET A 371 5.24 12.15 1.49
N THR A 372 4.02 12.44 1.94
CA THR A 372 3.72 12.68 3.36
C THR A 372 2.45 11.99 3.83
N ASP A 373 2.45 11.56 5.10
CA ASP A 373 1.33 10.96 5.80
C ASP A 373 0.57 11.99 6.62
N SER A 374 -0.65 12.32 6.19
CA SER A 374 -1.51 13.34 6.80
C SER A 374 -2.55 12.78 7.79
N ASN A 375 -2.43 11.52 8.23
CA ASN A 375 -3.49 10.82 8.96
C ASN A 375 -3.72 11.32 10.41
N ALA A 376 -2.90 12.27 10.87
CA ALA A 376 -3.20 13.04 12.09
C ALA A 376 -4.53 13.81 12.01
N HIS A 377 -5.06 14.06 10.81
CA HIS A 377 -6.37 14.67 10.61
C HIS A 377 -7.54 13.71 10.92
N ASP A 378 -7.33 12.40 10.87
CA ASP A 378 -8.33 11.39 11.27
C ASP A 378 -8.17 10.93 12.72
N ALA A 379 -6.95 10.97 13.25
CA ALA A 379 -6.62 10.53 14.60
C ALA A 379 -7.24 11.45 15.68
N LYS A 380 -8.38 11.03 16.24
CA LYS A 380 -9.16 11.74 17.28
C LYS A 380 -9.03 11.05 18.64
N ASP A 381 -9.66 11.58 19.70
CA ASP A 381 -9.72 10.83 20.98
C ASP A 381 -10.48 9.51 20.79
N SER A 382 -10.11 8.48 21.54
CA SER A 382 -10.52 7.10 21.22
C SER A 382 -12.02 6.81 21.34
N SER A 383 -12.79 7.70 21.99
CA SER A 383 -14.25 7.63 22.07
C SER A 383 -14.98 8.45 21.00
N GLU A 384 -14.26 9.29 20.25
CA GLU A 384 -14.84 10.15 19.23
C GLU A 384 -14.99 9.39 17.92
N ASP A 385 -16.11 9.64 17.23
CA ASP A 385 -16.38 9.18 15.86
C ASP A 385 -15.95 7.71 15.62
N PRO A 386 -16.50 6.76 16.39
CA PRO A 386 -15.96 5.40 16.45
C PRO A 386 -16.02 4.65 15.12
N GLU A 387 -16.74 5.13 14.11
CA GLU A 387 -16.80 4.52 12.78
C GLU A 387 -15.82 5.17 11.76
N HIS A 388 -15.19 6.30 12.10
CA HIS A 388 -14.28 7.07 11.22
C HIS A 388 -13.13 7.70 12.03
N ASN A 389 -12.48 6.89 12.85
CA ASN A 389 -11.37 7.32 13.68
C ASN A 389 -10.36 6.19 13.74
N VAL A 390 -9.23 6.33 13.04
CA VAL A 390 -8.11 5.37 13.10
C VAL A 390 -7.69 5.02 14.54
N CYS A 391 -7.89 5.92 15.51
CA CYS A 391 -7.59 5.69 16.93
C CYS A 391 -8.79 5.24 17.79
N GLY A 392 -9.88 4.81 17.16
CA GLY A 392 -11.12 4.42 17.82
C GLY A 392 -10.98 3.19 18.72
N ALA A 393 -11.48 3.29 19.96
CA ALA A 393 -11.46 2.19 20.92
C ALA A 393 -12.53 1.12 20.66
N LEU A 394 -13.61 1.46 19.95
CA LEU A 394 -14.76 0.56 19.78
C LEU A 394 -14.39 -0.70 18.99
N HIS A 395 -13.54 -0.55 17.97
CA HIS A 395 -13.17 -1.63 17.05
C HIS A 395 -11.73 -2.12 17.22
N THR A 396 -10.95 -1.47 18.09
CA THR A 396 -9.56 -1.85 18.35
C THR A 396 -9.48 -2.75 19.59
N PRO A 397 -8.94 -3.97 19.49
CA PRO A 397 -8.67 -4.81 20.66
C PRO A 397 -7.80 -4.08 21.69
N SER A 398 -8.08 -4.28 22.98
CA SER A 398 -7.39 -3.58 24.07
C SER A 398 -5.87 -3.81 24.11
N GLU A 399 -5.43 -4.94 23.58
CA GLU A 399 -4.07 -5.43 23.51
C GLU A 399 -3.36 -5.12 22.18
N ALA A 400 -4.06 -4.49 21.23
CA ALA A 400 -3.52 -4.17 19.91
C ALA A 400 -2.31 -3.23 20.03
N SER A 401 -1.27 -3.52 19.25
CA SER A 401 -0.05 -2.72 19.21
C SER A 401 0.67 -2.89 17.88
N CYS A 402 1.11 -1.78 17.27
CA CYS A 402 2.00 -1.78 16.12
C CYS A 402 3.41 -1.30 16.46
N ALA A 403 3.77 -1.26 17.75
CA ALA A 403 5.08 -0.78 18.21
C ALA A 403 6.24 -1.57 17.59
N ALA A 404 6.04 -2.86 17.31
CA ALA A 404 7.04 -3.71 16.67
C ALA A 404 7.44 -3.22 15.26
N GLN A 405 6.57 -2.47 14.58
CA GLN A 405 6.83 -1.87 13.28
C GLN A 405 7.08 -0.35 13.36
N GLY A 406 7.14 0.20 14.58
CA GLY A 406 7.30 1.63 14.85
C GLY A 406 5.99 2.43 14.91
N GLY A 407 4.85 1.80 14.63
CA GLY A 407 3.53 2.44 14.63
C GLY A 407 2.97 2.71 16.04
N PRO A 408 1.67 3.06 16.13
CA PRO A 408 1.01 3.33 17.41
C PRO A 408 1.15 2.16 18.40
N PRO A 409 1.58 2.41 19.64
CA PRO A 409 1.85 1.33 20.59
C PRO A 409 0.60 0.84 21.33
N SER A 410 -0.45 1.66 21.41
CA SER A 410 -1.70 1.35 22.11
C SER A 410 -2.82 2.31 21.67
N VAL A 411 -4.08 1.97 21.94
CA VAL A 411 -5.25 2.86 21.71
C VAL A 411 -5.08 4.19 22.46
N ALA A 412 -4.57 4.14 23.69
CA ALA A 412 -4.39 5.34 24.53
C ALA A 412 -3.36 6.32 23.96
N GLU A 413 -2.34 5.81 23.28
CA GLU A 413 -1.25 6.61 22.74
C GLU A 413 -1.42 6.95 21.25
N CYS A 414 -2.35 6.29 20.55
CA CYS A 414 -2.54 6.40 19.11
C CYS A 414 -2.67 7.85 18.60
N LYS A 415 -3.57 8.64 19.19
CA LYS A 415 -3.74 10.05 18.80
C LYS A 415 -2.44 10.84 18.96
N THR A 416 -1.81 10.71 20.12
CA THR A 416 -0.58 11.45 20.42
C THR A 416 0.55 11.02 19.48
N TRP A 417 0.61 9.73 19.13
CA TRP A 417 1.55 9.19 18.17
C TRP A 417 1.38 9.84 16.80
N PHE A 418 0.18 9.82 16.20
CA PHE A 418 -0.06 10.41 14.87
C PHE A 418 0.21 11.92 14.85
N HIS A 419 -0.20 12.65 15.89
CA HIS A 419 0.02 14.10 15.96
C HIS A 419 1.50 14.47 16.11
N ASN A 420 2.28 13.69 16.85
CA ASN A 420 3.73 13.89 16.94
C ASN A 420 4.44 13.48 15.65
N PHE A 421 3.98 12.40 15.03
CA PHE A 421 4.45 11.94 13.72
C PHE A 421 4.24 13.03 12.67
N TRP A 422 3.03 13.59 12.56
CA TRP A 422 2.72 14.71 11.64
C TRP A 422 3.56 15.96 11.89
N LYS A 423 3.73 16.39 13.15
CA LYS A 423 4.60 17.53 13.47
C LYS A 423 6.06 17.31 13.05
N THR A 424 6.53 16.07 13.11
CA THR A 424 7.88 15.70 12.69
C THR A 424 8.00 15.78 11.18
N GLN A 425 7.02 15.22 10.46
CA GLN A 425 6.91 15.30 9.00
C GLN A 425 6.85 16.75 8.50
N GLN A 426 6.08 17.62 9.17
CA GLN A 426 5.97 19.03 8.75
C GLN A 426 7.33 19.74 8.76
N ARG A 427 8.12 19.58 9.84
CA ARG A 427 9.47 20.16 9.93
C ARG A 427 10.42 19.55 8.91
N TRP A 428 10.31 18.24 8.71
CA TRP A 428 11.11 17.51 7.73
C TRP A 428 10.82 17.99 6.30
N ALA A 429 9.55 18.16 5.93
CA ALA A 429 9.15 18.63 4.60
C ALA A 429 9.60 20.07 4.35
N GLU A 430 9.47 20.97 5.35
CA GLU A 430 10.04 22.32 5.28
C GLU A 430 11.55 22.29 5.02
N GLN A 431 12.28 21.40 5.71
CA GLN A 431 13.71 21.23 5.49
C GLN A 431 14.01 20.70 4.07
N ARG A 432 13.30 19.66 3.61
CA ARG A 432 13.53 19.07 2.28
C ARG A 432 13.30 20.09 1.18
N LEU A 433 12.18 20.80 1.23
CA LEU A 433 11.85 21.83 0.24
C LEU A 433 12.90 22.95 0.23
N SER A 434 13.32 23.41 1.42
CA SER A 434 14.37 24.45 1.51
C SER A 434 15.75 24.05 0.94
N GLN A 435 15.98 22.74 0.77
CA GLN A 435 17.23 22.18 0.25
C GLN A 435 17.13 21.76 -1.21
N SER A 436 15.93 21.75 -1.79
CA SER A 436 15.72 21.35 -3.17
C SER A 436 16.38 22.32 -4.14
N THR A 437 16.96 21.76 -5.19
CA THR A 437 17.44 22.51 -6.35
C THR A 437 16.76 22.02 -7.63
N ALA A 438 15.71 21.22 -7.50
CA ALA A 438 14.93 20.72 -8.64
C ALA A 438 14.13 21.86 -9.27
N ASP A 439 13.80 21.72 -10.56
CA ASP A 439 12.94 22.69 -11.24
C ASP A 439 11.49 22.64 -10.73
N TRP A 440 11.09 21.50 -10.16
CA TRP A 440 9.77 21.29 -9.58
C TRP A 440 9.84 20.68 -8.19
N GLN A 441 8.99 21.13 -7.29
CA GLN A 441 8.73 20.54 -5.99
C GLN A 441 7.25 20.19 -5.87
N ILE A 442 6.93 18.90 -5.85
CA ILE A 442 5.57 18.36 -5.87
C ILE A 442 5.32 17.61 -4.57
N MET A 443 4.29 18.00 -3.81
CA MET A 443 3.90 17.28 -2.60
C MET A 443 2.70 16.38 -2.87
N VAL A 444 2.79 15.13 -2.40
CA VAL A 444 1.73 14.13 -2.47
C VAL A 444 1.35 13.72 -1.04
N THR A 445 0.07 13.79 -0.72
CA THR A 445 -0.47 13.40 0.59
C THR A 445 -1.94 12.99 0.47
N HIS A 446 -2.57 12.56 1.54
CA HIS A 446 -3.93 12.01 1.48
C HIS A 446 -5.01 13.07 1.74
N PHE A 447 -4.96 13.77 2.88
CA PHE A 447 -6.03 14.69 3.26
C PHE A 447 -6.12 15.90 2.31
N PRO A 448 -7.33 16.40 2.01
CA PRO A 448 -7.55 17.28 0.87
C PRO A 448 -7.00 18.68 1.12
N CYS A 449 -6.74 19.42 0.04
CA CYS A 449 -6.16 20.76 -0.02
C CYS A 449 -6.45 21.72 1.15
N GLY A 450 -7.69 21.74 1.66
CA GLY A 450 -8.10 22.62 2.75
C GLY A 450 -7.57 22.26 4.15
N HIS A 451 -7.14 21.01 4.36
CA HIS A 451 -6.55 20.57 5.62
C HIS A 451 -5.14 21.12 5.72
N SER A 452 -4.75 21.68 6.88
CA SER A 452 -3.43 22.31 7.02
C SER A 452 -3.14 23.42 5.98
N ALA A 453 -4.17 24.08 5.43
CA ALA A 453 -4.05 25.08 4.36
C ALA A 453 -3.03 26.18 4.66
N SER A 454 -2.96 26.66 5.90
CA SER A 454 -1.98 27.68 6.31
C SER A 454 -0.54 27.18 6.24
N TRP A 455 -0.31 25.90 6.50
CA TRP A 455 1.00 25.27 6.37
C TRP A 455 1.36 25.07 4.89
N TYR A 456 0.45 24.59 4.06
CA TYR A 456 0.69 24.50 2.61
C TYR A 456 0.97 25.87 1.97
N ALA A 457 0.24 26.90 2.38
CA ALA A 457 0.53 28.28 1.96
C ALA A 457 1.95 28.71 2.36
N LYS A 458 2.39 28.37 3.58
CA LYS A 458 3.78 28.60 4.02
C LYS A 458 4.77 27.85 3.12
N LEU A 459 4.51 26.58 2.79
CA LEU A 459 5.39 25.78 1.94
C LEU A 459 5.57 26.41 0.56
N HIS A 460 4.47 26.82 -0.08
CA HIS A 460 4.52 27.49 -1.37
C HIS A 460 5.28 28.82 -1.29
N MET A 461 4.87 29.72 -0.39
CA MET A 461 5.39 31.08 -0.33
C MET A 461 6.84 31.18 0.19
N GLN A 462 7.32 30.22 0.98
CA GLN A 462 8.64 30.30 1.62
C GLN A 462 9.64 29.26 1.13
N TYR A 463 9.17 28.12 0.64
CA TYR A 463 10.03 26.97 0.30
C TYR A 463 9.84 26.47 -1.14
N GLY A 464 8.99 27.11 -1.94
CA GLY A 464 8.86 26.83 -3.38
C GLY A 464 8.08 25.56 -3.71
N LEU A 465 7.13 25.15 -2.86
CA LEU A 465 6.20 24.07 -3.24
C LEU A 465 5.35 24.51 -4.45
N ASP A 466 5.37 23.77 -5.54
CA ASP A 466 4.77 24.20 -6.82
C ASP A 466 3.41 23.57 -7.11
N LEU A 467 3.21 22.33 -6.64
CA LEU A 467 1.97 21.58 -6.79
C LEU A 467 1.70 20.71 -5.57
N LEU A 468 0.44 20.71 -5.12
CA LEU A 468 -0.06 19.82 -4.08
C LEU A 468 -1.08 18.83 -4.66
N VAL A 469 -0.86 17.53 -4.44
CA VAL A 469 -1.70 16.43 -4.94
C VAL A 469 -2.26 15.66 -3.75
N THR A 470 -3.59 15.63 -3.62
CA THR A 470 -4.33 15.12 -2.45
C THR A 470 -5.50 14.20 -2.84
N GLY A 471 -6.14 13.53 -1.89
CA GLY A 471 -7.31 12.63 -2.07
C GLY A 471 -8.33 12.77 -0.94
N HIS A 472 -8.78 11.65 -0.37
CA HIS A 472 -9.64 11.50 0.82
C HIS A 472 -11.09 11.96 0.67
N ARG A 473 -11.31 13.10 0.03
CA ARG A 473 -12.65 13.52 -0.36
C ARG A 473 -13.00 12.74 -1.62
N HIS A 474 -14.12 12.01 -1.60
CA HIS A 474 -14.49 11.09 -2.68
C HIS A 474 -15.07 11.80 -3.90
N GLU A 475 -14.36 12.80 -4.41
CA GLU A 475 -14.62 13.53 -5.63
C GLU A 475 -13.34 14.19 -6.14
N GLN A 476 -13.40 14.75 -7.34
CA GLN A 476 -12.28 15.41 -8.00
C GLN A 476 -12.39 16.92 -7.94
N GLU A 477 -11.34 17.57 -7.43
CA GLU A 477 -11.28 19.02 -7.31
C GLU A 477 -9.99 19.58 -7.92
N LEU A 478 -10.09 20.75 -8.55
CA LEU A 478 -8.94 21.54 -8.99
C LEU A 478 -9.05 22.94 -8.37
N TRP A 479 -8.12 23.22 -7.46
CA TRP A 479 -7.92 24.49 -6.76
C TRP A 479 -6.80 25.24 -7.48
N GLN A 480 -7.13 25.86 -8.60
CA GLN A 480 -6.20 26.67 -9.39
C GLN A 480 -5.78 27.91 -8.60
N GLU A 481 -4.48 28.10 -8.41
CA GLU A 481 -3.88 29.30 -7.78
C GLU A 481 -4.64 29.78 -6.53
N SER A 482 -4.88 28.86 -5.60
CA SER A 482 -5.79 29.10 -4.48
C SER A 482 -5.25 30.17 -3.54
N ALA A 483 -6.02 31.26 -3.36
CA ALA A 483 -5.69 32.30 -2.38
C ALA A 483 -5.58 31.76 -0.94
N MET A 484 -6.36 30.73 -0.60
CA MET A 484 -6.30 30.06 0.71
C MET A 484 -4.98 29.31 0.91
N LEU A 485 -4.34 28.90 -0.18
CA LEU A 485 -3.05 28.22 -0.20
C LEU A 485 -1.91 29.15 -0.65
N GLY A 486 -2.10 30.47 -0.54
CA GLY A 486 -1.07 31.46 -0.89
C GLY A 486 -0.73 31.56 -2.37
N GLY A 487 -1.61 31.09 -3.26
CA GLY A 487 -1.37 31.02 -4.71
C GLY A 487 -0.98 29.62 -5.22
N LEU A 488 -0.83 28.64 -4.33
CA LEU A 488 -0.53 27.25 -4.70
C LEU A 488 -1.69 26.62 -5.48
N THR A 489 -1.36 25.91 -6.56
CA THR A 489 -2.31 25.03 -7.24
C THR A 489 -2.37 23.69 -6.51
N CYS A 490 -3.59 23.22 -6.24
CA CYS A 490 -3.82 21.93 -5.58
C CYS A 490 -4.89 21.12 -6.32
N ILE A 491 -4.72 19.80 -6.36
CA ILE A 491 -5.74 18.86 -6.85
C ILE A 491 -6.16 17.89 -5.75
N VAL A 492 -7.44 17.54 -5.75
CA VAL A 492 -8.02 16.45 -4.97
C VAL A 492 -8.41 15.37 -5.97
N THR A 493 -7.84 14.17 -5.86
CA THR A 493 -8.05 13.03 -6.76
C THR A 493 -8.70 11.82 -6.06
N GLY A 494 -9.63 12.04 -5.12
CA GLY A 494 -10.24 10.98 -4.30
C GLY A 494 -11.46 10.27 -4.90
N GLY A 495 -11.83 10.56 -6.14
CA GLY A 495 -12.88 9.82 -6.86
C GLY A 495 -12.40 8.57 -7.60
N GLY A 496 -11.42 7.82 -7.09
CA GLY A 496 -10.90 6.62 -7.77
C GLY A 496 -11.87 5.44 -7.83
N GLY A 497 -12.95 5.49 -7.04
CA GLY A 497 -14.09 4.60 -7.13
C GLY A 497 -14.03 3.37 -6.21
N GLY A 498 -13.10 3.34 -5.27
CA GLY A 498 -13.05 2.33 -4.21
C GLY A 498 -14.15 2.51 -3.17
N ILE A 499 -14.71 3.70 -3.10
CA ILE A 499 -15.78 4.12 -2.22
C ILE A 499 -16.74 5.05 -2.96
N THR A 500 -18.01 5.10 -2.54
CA THR A 500 -19.00 5.93 -3.21
C THR A 500 -18.69 7.42 -3.05
N SER A 501 -18.91 8.16 -4.13
CA SER A 501 -18.60 9.58 -4.23
C SER A 501 -19.36 10.45 -3.24
N GLU A 502 -18.80 11.63 -2.94
CA GLU A 502 -19.39 12.61 -2.01
C GLU A 502 -20.81 13.03 -2.39
N MET A 503 -21.05 13.21 -3.69
CA MET A 503 -22.32 13.62 -4.26
C MET A 503 -22.82 12.61 -5.29
N PRO A 504 -24.11 12.64 -5.65
CA PRO A 504 -24.66 11.77 -6.70
C PRO A 504 -23.89 11.93 -8.03
N PRO A 505 -23.39 10.83 -8.64
CA PRO A 505 -22.57 10.90 -9.85
C PRO A 505 -23.40 10.97 -11.14
N ALA A 506 -24.72 10.77 -11.06
CA ALA A 506 -25.62 10.78 -12.22
C ALA A 506 -26.32 12.13 -12.46
N TRP A 507 -26.29 13.04 -11.48
CA TRP A 507 -27.01 14.32 -11.55
C TRP A 507 -26.50 15.28 -10.46
N GLY A 508 -26.89 16.56 -10.57
CA GLY A 508 -26.51 17.59 -9.60
C GLY A 508 -25.29 18.40 -10.03
N VAL A 509 -24.75 19.22 -9.12
CA VAL A 509 -23.56 20.03 -9.38
C VAL A 509 -22.33 19.11 -9.34
N ASN A 510 -21.39 19.31 -10.26
CA ASN A 510 -20.13 18.56 -10.33
C ASN A 510 -20.28 17.03 -10.49
N HIS A 511 -21.41 16.54 -11.03
CA HIS A 511 -21.62 15.09 -11.24
C HIS A 511 -20.52 14.46 -12.10
N ASP A 512 -20.00 15.23 -13.07
CA ASP A 512 -18.94 14.84 -13.99
C ASP A 512 -17.55 14.76 -13.33
N SER A 513 -17.39 15.25 -12.10
CA SER A 513 -16.13 15.18 -11.35
C SER A 513 -16.24 14.33 -10.09
N GLN A 514 -17.25 13.47 -9.97
CA GLN A 514 -17.39 12.58 -8.81
C GLN A 514 -16.44 11.38 -8.87
N TYR A 515 -16.28 10.78 -10.04
CA TYR A 515 -15.34 9.69 -10.26
C TYR A 515 -14.37 10.03 -11.39
N GLY A 516 -13.11 9.63 -11.27
CA GLY A 516 -12.11 9.94 -12.29
C GLY A 516 -10.68 9.86 -11.78
N PHE A 517 -9.80 10.58 -12.47
CA PHE A 517 -8.38 10.71 -12.16
C PHE A 517 -7.82 11.94 -12.88
N PHE A 518 -6.54 12.26 -12.67
CA PHE A 518 -5.86 13.35 -13.36
C PHE A 518 -4.75 12.86 -14.29
N ASP A 519 -4.57 13.55 -15.41
CA ASP A 519 -3.39 13.49 -16.25
C ASP A 519 -2.65 14.82 -16.20
N LEU A 520 -1.39 14.77 -15.80
CA LEU A 520 -0.49 15.90 -15.61
C LEU A 520 0.61 15.84 -16.67
N THR A 521 0.59 16.76 -17.62
CA THR A 521 1.68 16.88 -18.61
C THR A 521 2.70 17.89 -18.11
N ILE A 522 3.83 17.40 -17.61
CA ILE A 522 4.90 18.21 -17.00
C ILE A 522 6.00 18.56 -18.00
N SER A 523 6.47 19.81 -17.92
CA SER A 523 7.61 20.37 -18.63
C SER A 523 8.43 21.21 -17.66
N LYS A 524 9.58 21.75 -18.09
CA LYS A 524 10.38 22.64 -17.23
C LYS A 524 9.59 23.89 -16.81
N GLU A 525 8.67 24.38 -17.64
CA GLU A 525 8.00 25.66 -17.43
C GLU A 525 6.57 25.56 -16.89
N LYS A 526 5.89 24.44 -17.09
CA LYS A 526 4.50 24.24 -16.64
C LYS A 526 4.10 22.79 -16.50
N ILE A 527 3.08 22.57 -15.67
CA ILE A 527 2.25 21.36 -15.68
C ILE A 527 0.89 21.73 -16.29
N ASN A 528 0.47 21.06 -17.36
CA ASN A 528 -0.94 21.12 -17.79
C ASN A 528 -1.71 20.04 -17.03
N ILE A 529 -2.87 20.40 -16.48
CA ILE A 529 -3.66 19.52 -15.62
C ILE A 529 -4.97 19.20 -16.34
N LEU A 530 -5.26 17.92 -16.55
CA LEU A 530 -6.53 17.43 -17.09
C LEU A 530 -7.22 16.56 -16.05
N LEU A 531 -8.44 16.93 -15.66
CA LEU A 531 -9.33 16.07 -14.89
C LEU A 531 -10.13 15.22 -15.88
N ILE A 532 -9.99 13.90 -15.78
CA ILE A 532 -10.65 12.92 -16.65
C ILE A 532 -11.66 12.14 -15.82
N ASN A 533 -12.91 12.11 -16.25
CA ASN A 533 -13.97 11.39 -15.53
C ASN A 533 -14.02 9.89 -15.88
N GLN A 534 -14.93 9.16 -15.24
CA GLN A 534 -15.16 7.71 -15.47
C GLN A 534 -15.65 7.36 -16.88
N ASN A 535 -16.10 8.33 -17.68
CA ASN A 535 -16.47 8.15 -19.09
C ASN A 535 -15.30 8.39 -20.05
N GLY A 536 -14.18 8.95 -19.56
CA GLY A 536 -13.00 9.30 -20.33
C GLY A 536 -13.03 10.73 -20.86
N ASP A 537 -14.02 11.53 -20.44
CA ASP A 537 -14.14 12.93 -20.84
C ASP A 537 -13.24 13.82 -20.00
N VAL A 538 -12.62 14.81 -20.64
CA VAL A 538 -11.92 15.89 -19.93
C VAL A 538 -12.96 16.89 -19.45
N VAL A 539 -13.18 16.94 -18.14
CA VAL A 539 -14.26 17.75 -17.54
C VAL A 539 -13.74 19.06 -16.93
N LYS A 540 -12.44 19.12 -16.63
CA LYS A 540 -11.79 20.34 -16.16
C LYS A 540 -10.33 20.38 -16.59
N THR A 541 -9.84 21.57 -16.89
CA THR A 541 -8.44 21.81 -17.25
C THR A 541 -7.85 22.90 -16.35
N GLY A 542 -6.56 22.80 -16.05
CA GLY A 542 -5.81 23.79 -15.30
C GLY A 542 -4.33 23.76 -15.63
N SER A 543 -3.55 24.50 -14.84
CA SER A 543 -2.10 24.48 -14.94
C SER A 543 -1.44 24.76 -13.61
N ALA A 544 -0.23 24.26 -13.40
CA ALA A 544 0.66 24.75 -12.36
C ALA A 544 1.94 25.30 -13.02
N HIS A 545 2.62 26.18 -12.31
CA HIS A 545 3.88 26.78 -12.73
C HIS A 545 4.89 26.60 -11.59
N PRO A 546 6.17 26.33 -11.91
CA PRO A 546 7.21 26.26 -10.90
C PRO A 546 7.51 27.68 -10.37
N SER A 547 7.95 27.76 -9.12
CA SER A 547 8.17 28.99 -8.36
C SER A 547 9.42 29.79 -8.72
#